data_AF-A0A7W7M819-F1
#
_entry.id   AF-A0A7W7M819-F1
#
_cell.length_a   1.000
_cell.length_b   1.000
_cell.length_c   1.000
_cell.angle_alpha   90.00
_cell.angle_beta   90.00
_cell.angle_gamma   90.00
#
_symmetry.space_group_name_H-M   'P 1'
#
loop_
_entity.id
_entity.type
_entity.pdbx_description
1 polymer ?
#
loop_
_entity_poly.entity_id
_entity_poly.type
_entity_poly.pdbx_seq_one_letter_code
_entity_poly.pdbx_strand_id
1 'polypeptide(L)'
;MRHGYTNDTRRDGDVVIKRFQGPDAELRRATESRVLTRMAAAGVPVPDLIAEPPGELWTRYVPGAHGQDLIDAGHAAAVLDSCGRTLTRLRTVHGDYGPNNMLFDPVTFATVAVLDWEWAHDGDPIEDLAWCEWIVRMHHPHAAADLDALFTGYGHRPPWPARHAAMLAKCHAMRTVAAATAGPDSPAAHTWRHRIDLTESWRPAR
;
A
#
# COMPACT_ATOMS: atom_id res chain seq x y z
N MET A 1 -17.08 -1.90 7.24
CA MET A 1 -17.08 -2.61 5.94
C MET A 1 -15.73 -3.26 5.78
N ARG A 2 -15.66 -4.59 5.56
CA ARG A 2 -14.40 -5.27 5.21
C ARG A 2 -13.98 -4.76 3.82
N HIS A 3 -12.98 -3.89 3.78
CA HIS A 3 -12.44 -3.36 2.54
C HIS A 3 -11.41 -4.37 2.00
N GLY A 4 -11.84 -5.23 1.09
CA GLY A 4 -11.01 -6.22 0.44
C GLY A 4 -11.85 -6.98 -0.57
N TYR A 5 -12.07 -6.39 -1.75
CA TYR A 5 -12.94 -6.96 -2.79
C TYR A 5 -12.29 -8.10 -3.59
N THR A 6 -11.03 -8.44 -3.29
CA THR A 6 -10.19 -9.23 -4.17
C THR A 6 -9.68 -10.53 -3.56
N ASN A 7 -9.60 -10.64 -2.23
CA ASN A 7 -9.00 -11.81 -1.57
C ASN A 7 -9.73 -12.17 -0.28
N ASP A 8 -9.81 -13.48 0.01
CA ASP A 8 -10.22 -14.00 1.32
C ASP A 8 -8.95 -14.42 2.09
N THR A 9 -8.63 -13.67 3.14
CA THR A 9 -7.44 -13.89 3.96
C THR A 9 -7.84 -14.43 5.33
N ARG A 10 -7.25 -15.58 5.70
CA ARG A 10 -7.42 -16.20 7.01
C ARG A 10 -6.07 -16.55 7.63
N ARG A 11 -6.04 -16.65 8.94
CA ARG A 11 -4.87 -17.13 9.70
C ARG A 11 -5.16 -18.53 10.25
N ASP A 12 -4.16 -19.40 10.17
CA ASP A 12 -4.17 -20.75 10.73
C ASP A 12 -2.83 -20.99 11.44
N GLY A 13 -2.81 -20.82 12.77
CA GLY A 13 -1.59 -20.82 13.56
C GLY A 13 -0.60 -19.74 13.09
N ASP A 14 0.58 -20.17 12.64
CA ASP A 14 1.65 -19.30 12.12
C ASP A 14 1.61 -19.13 10.60
N VAL A 15 0.53 -19.56 9.95
CA VAL A 15 0.34 -19.42 8.50
C VAL A 15 -0.78 -18.42 8.21
N VAL A 16 -0.53 -17.52 7.27
CA VAL A 16 -1.54 -16.67 6.64
C VAL A 16 -1.86 -17.29 5.29
N ILE A 17 -3.15 -17.55 5.06
CA ILE A 17 -3.67 -18.16 3.84
C ILE A 17 -4.50 -17.11 3.13
N LYS A 18 -4.06 -16.73 1.94
CA LYS A 18 -4.73 -15.76 1.08
C LYS A 18 -5.27 -16.46 -0.16
N ARG A 19 -6.60 -16.49 -0.30
CA ARG A 19 -7.29 -16.98 -1.51
C ARG A 19 -7.62 -15.82 -2.42
N PHE A 20 -7.20 -15.90 -3.68
CA PHE A 20 -7.41 -14.84 -4.67
C PHE A 20 -8.75 -15.06 -5.39
N GLN A 21 -9.54 -14.00 -5.51
CA GLN A 21 -10.89 -14.03 -6.08
C GLN A 21 -11.13 -12.84 -7.02
N GLY A 22 -12.08 -12.99 -7.94
CA GLY A 22 -12.43 -11.91 -8.87
C GLY A 22 -11.45 -11.77 -10.03
N PRO A 23 -11.45 -10.62 -10.72
CA PRO A 23 -10.64 -10.41 -11.92
C PRO A 23 -9.16 -10.67 -11.69
N ASP A 24 -8.53 -11.30 -12.69
CA ASP A 24 -7.09 -11.56 -12.77
C ASP A 24 -6.50 -12.21 -11.51
N ALA A 25 -7.30 -13.00 -10.78
CA ALA A 25 -6.91 -13.60 -9.50
C ALA A 25 -5.59 -14.39 -9.59
N GLU A 26 -5.43 -15.22 -10.63
CA GLU A 26 -4.19 -16.00 -10.80
C GLU A 26 -3.00 -15.12 -11.18
N LEU A 27 -3.20 -14.07 -11.99
CA LEU A 27 -2.13 -13.12 -12.32
C LEU A 27 -1.66 -12.35 -11.08
N ARG A 28 -2.61 -11.91 -10.24
CA ARG A 28 -2.34 -11.24 -8.96
C ARG A 28 -1.61 -12.16 -7.98
N ARG A 29 -2.07 -13.41 -7.84
CA ARG A 29 -1.42 -14.44 -7.02
C ARG A 29 0.02 -14.70 -7.48
N ALA A 30 0.21 -14.92 -8.78
CA ALA A 30 1.54 -15.16 -9.36
C ALA A 30 2.47 -13.94 -9.24
N THR A 31 1.91 -12.73 -9.35
CA THR A 31 2.65 -11.48 -9.13
C THR A 31 3.15 -11.38 -7.69
N GLU A 32 2.26 -11.61 -6.72
CA GLU A 32 2.64 -11.57 -5.30
C GLU A 32 3.70 -12.62 -4.97
N SER A 33 3.55 -13.87 -5.41
CA SER A 33 4.55 -14.93 -5.23
C SER A 33 5.94 -14.55 -5.77
N ARG A 34 5.99 -14.10 -7.02
CA ARG A 34 7.24 -13.69 -7.69
C ARG A 34 7.92 -12.55 -6.94
N VAL A 35 7.14 -11.55 -6.50
CA VAL A 35 7.69 -10.36 -5.85
C VAL A 35 8.12 -10.66 -4.42
N LEU A 36 7.36 -11.46 -3.64
CA LEU A 36 7.80 -11.92 -2.31
C LEU A 36 9.15 -12.63 -2.40
N THR A 37 9.31 -13.55 -3.34
CA THR A 37 10.58 -14.26 -3.55
C THR A 37 11.73 -13.30 -3.88
N ARG A 38 11.50 -12.34 -4.77
CA ARG A 38 12.50 -11.33 -5.15
C ARG A 38 12.86 -10.39 -3.98
N MET A 39 11.87 -9.94 -3.22
CA MET A 39 12.06 -9.01 -2.10
C MET A 39 12.80 -9.68 -0.95
N ALA A 40 12.45 -10.92 -0.62
CA ALA A 40 13.16 -11.72 0.38
C ALA A 40 14.65 -11.90 -0.02
N ALA A 41 14.92 -12.24 -1.29
CA ALA A 41 16.29 -12.35 -1.80
C ALA A 41 17.08 -11.03 -1.76
N ALA A 42 16.39 -9.88 -1.83
CA ALA A 42 16.97 -8.55 -1.70
C ALA A 42 17.09 -8.07 -0.24
N GLY A 43 16.70 -8.89 0.74
CA GLY A 43 16.71 -8.55 2.17
C GLY A 43 15.66 -7.52 2.58
N VAL A 44 14.64 -7.27 1.74
CA VAL A 44 13.49 -6.46 2.11
C VAL A 44 12.61 -7.30 3.04
N PRO A 45 12.16 -6.76 4.18
CA PRO A 45 11.30 -7.49 5.11
C PRO A 45 9.93 -7.76 4.45
N VAL A 46 9.65 -9.02 4.16
CA VAL A 46 8.38 -9.51 3.61
C VAL A 46 8.03 -10.85 4.28
N PRO A 47 6.76 -11.26 4.28
CA PRO A 47 6.37 -12.58 4.77
C PRO A 47 7.07 -13.72 4.00
N ASP A 48 7.58 -14.72 4.70
CA ASP A 48 8.15 -15.91 4.07
C ASP A 48 7.07 -16.65 3.30
N LEU A 49 7.33 -16.98 2.03
CA LEU A 49 6.46 -17.85 1.25
C LEU A 49 6.59 -19.30 1.74
N ILE A 50 5.46 -19.92 2.11
CA ILE A 50 5.39 -21.29 2.63
C ILE A 50 4.93 -22.26 1.55
N ALA A 51 3.82 -21.95 0.87
CA ALA A 51 3.22 -22.82 -0.14
C ALA A 51 2.35 -22.02 -1.10
N GLU A 52 2.08 -22.62 -2.27
CA GLU A 52 1.27 -22.02 -3.33
C GLU A 52 0.25 -23.02 -3.89
N PRO A 53 -0.77 -23.44 -3.10
CA PRO A 53 -1.85 -24.25 -3.66
C PRO A 53 -2.61 -23.49 -4.76
N PRO A 54 -3.32 -24.19 -5.66
CA PRO A 54 -4.10 -23.54 -6.71
C PRO A 54 -5.05 -22.45 -6.18
N GLY A 55 -4.89 -21.22 -6.67
CA GLY A 55 -5.69 -20.05 -6.26
C GLY A 55 -5.37 -19.49 -4.87
N GLU A 56 -4.35 -20.00 -4.20
CA GLU A 56 -3.95 -19.58 -2.85
C GLU A 56 -2.45 -19.23 -2.76
N LEU A 57 -2.12 -18.37 -1.80
CA LEU A 57 -0.76 -18.07 -1.41
C LEU A 57 -0.67 -18.17 0.11
N TRP A 58 0.25 -18.99 0.59
CA TRP A 58 0.44 -19.24 2.01
C TRP A 58 1.76 -18.61 2.44
N THR A 59 1.71 -17.72 3.42
CA THR A 59 2.90 -17.05 3.96
C THR A 59 3.01 -17.25 5.46
N ARG A 60 4.22 -17.08 6.00
CA ARG A 60 4.41 -17.05 7.45
C ARG A 60 3.75 -15.80 8.02
N TYR A 61 3.01 -15.96 9.10
CA TYR A 61 2.50 -14.84 9.88
C TYR A 61 3.67 -14.02 10.44
N VAL A 62 3.65 -12.72 10.18
CA VAL A 62 4.63 -11.78 10.73
C VAL A 62 3.96 -10.98 11.85
N PRO A 63 4.45 -11.07 13.11
CA PRO A 63 3.96 -10.23 14.19
C PRO A 63 4.41 -8.78 13.97
N GLY A 64 3.50 -7.83 14.22
CA GLY A 64 3.76 -6.40 14.09
C GLY A 64 2.48 -5.61 14.21
N ALA A 65 2.60 -4.30 14.39
CA ALA A 65 1.48 -3.36 14.34
C ALA A 65 1.34 -2.77 12.94
N HIS A 66 0.11 -2.60 12.45
CA HIS A 66 -0.12 -1.90 11.19
C HIS A 66 0.24 -0.42 11.32
N GLY A 67 0.88 0.13 10.28
CA GLY A 67 1.29 1.54 10.28
C GLY A 67 0.11 2.51 10.41
N GLN A 68 -1.04 2.20 9.81
CA GLN A 68 -2.26 3.00 9.95
C GLN A 68 -2.72 3.11 11.42
N ASP A 69 -2.64 2.03 12.19
CA ASP A 69 -3.07 2.01 13.59
C ASP A 69 -2.07 2.79 14.46
N LEU A 70 -0.79 2.70 14.14
CA LEU A 70 0.26 3.49 14.81
C LEU A 70 0.17 4.98 14.50
N ILE A 71 -0.21 5.35 13.27
CA ILE A 71 -0.51 6.73 12.90
C ILE A 71 -1.67 7.24 13.75
N ASP A 72 -2.77 6.50 13.83
CA ASP A 72 -3.94 6.87 14.64
C ASP A 72 -3.61 6.94 16.14
N ALA A 73 -2.63 6.18 16.61
CA ALA A 73 -2.09 6.24 17.97
C ALA A 73 -1.13 7.43 18.22
N GLY A 74 -0.87 8.27 17.22
CA GLY A 74 -0.04 9.48 17.35
C GLY A 74 1.44 9.28 17.01
N HIS A 75 1.81 8.20 16.32
CA HIS A 75 3.20 7.90 15.94
C HIS A 75 3.50 8.17 14.47
N ALA A 76 2.76 9.09 13.84
CA ALA A 76 2.81 9.32 12.39
C ALA A 76 4.21 9.64 11.87
N ALA A 77 4.93 10.59 12.48
CA ALA A 77 6.27 10.96 12.02
C ALA A 77 7.23 9.75 11.94
N ALA A 78 7.28 8.92 12.98
CA ALA A 78 8.17 7.76 13.02
C ALA A 78 7.77 6.68 11.99
N VAL A 79 6.46 6.41 11.85
CA VAL A 79 5.94 5.46 10.86
C VAL A 79 6.25 5.93 9.44
N LEU A 80 5.99 7.20 9.14
CA LEU A 80 6.17 7.77 7.80
C LEU A 80 7.64 7.83 7.38
N ASP A 81 8.53 8.17 8.30
CA ASP A 81 9.98 8.10 8.08
C ASP A 81 10.45 6.66 7.78
N SER A 82 9.93 5.66 8.50
CA SER A 82 10.19 4.25 8.17
C SER A 82 9.57 3.79 6.83
N CYS A 83 8.40 4.30 6.45
CA CYS A 83 7.86 4.13 5.09
C CYS A 83 8.84 4.70 4.06
N GLY A 84 9.27 5.95 4.21
CA GLY A 84 10.19 6.60 3.27
C GLY A 84 11.47 5.79 3.08
N ARG A 85 12.10 5.38 4.18
CA ARG A 85 13.31 4.54 4.15
C ARG A 85 13.09 3.21 3.44
N THR A 86 11.99 2.53 3.76
CA THR A 86 11.68 1.21 3.17
C THR A 86 11.45 1.33 1.67
N LEU A 87 10.75 2.37 1.22
CA LEU A 87 10.46 2.58 -0.19
C LEU A 87 11.73 2.67 -1.05
N THR A 88 12.80 3.31 -0.55
CA THR A 88 14.09 3.39 -1.27
C THR A 88 14.71 2.02 -1.59
N ARG A 89 14.29 0.97 -0.89
CA ARG A 89 14.85 -0.39 -1.00
C ARG A 89 14.09 -1.28 -1.98
N LEU A 90 12.86 -0.93 -2.39
CA LEU A 90 11.99 -1.85 -3.13
C LEU A 90 12.41 -2.03 -4.60
N ARG A 91 12.91 -0.97 -5.26
CA ARG A 91 13.35 -0.99 -6.67
C ARG A 91 12.30 -1.53 -7.66
N THR A 92 11.02 -1.49 -7.28
CA THR A 92 9.82 -1.86 -8.05
C THR A 92 8.66 -1.06 -7.46
N VAL A 93 7.60 -0.84 -8.23
CA VAL A 93 6.36 -0.29 -7.69
C VAL A 93 5.56 -1.42 -7.05
N HIS A 94 5.14 -1.23 -5.80
CA HIS A 94 4.22 -2.08 -5.05
C HIS A 94 2.80 -1.94 -5.57
N GLY A 95 2.38 -0.70 -5.90
CA GLY A 95 1.07 -0.42 -6.48
C GLY A 95 -0.05 -0.26 -5.45
N ASP A 96 0.23 -0.43 -4.17
CA ASP A 96 -0.65 -0.07 -3.05
C ASP A 96 0.19 0.23 -1.80
N TYR A 97 1.33 0.91 -2.00
CA TYR A 97 2.28 1.16 -0.93
C TYR A 97 1.76 2.19 0.07
N GLY A 98 1.83 1.87 1.37
CA GLY A 98 1.49 2.79 2.43
C GLY A 98 1.41 2.14 3.81
N PRO A 99 1.09 2.93 4.85
CA PRO A 99 1.03 2.46 6.24
C PRO A 99 0.00 1.34 6.48
N ASN A 100 -1.02 1.22 5.63
CA ASN A 100 -2.01 0.13 5.66
C ASN A 100 -1.39 -1.24 5.33
N ASN A 101 -0.43 -1.28 4.40
CA ASN A 101 0.20 -2.52 3.91
C ASN A 101 1.62 -2.73 4.48
N MET A 102 1.94 -2.03 5.58
CA MET A 102 3.21 -2.17 6.28
C MET A 102 2.99 -2.53 7.75
N LEU A 103 3.82 -3.45 8.23
CA LEU A 103 3.91 -3.82 9.63
C LEU A 103 5.16 -3.21 10.25
N PHE A 104 5.04 -2.82 11.51
CA PHE A 104 6.11 -2.19 12.28
C PHE A 104 6.27 -2.86 13.65
N ASP A 105 7.48 -2.80 14.18
CA ASP A 105 7.72 -3.05 15.60
C ASP A 105 7.06 -1.93 16.41
N PRO A 106 6.19 -2.24 17.39
CA PRO A 106 5.38 -1.22 18.07
C PRO A 106 6.17 -0.33 19.04
N VAL A 107 7.43 -0.67 19.33
CA VAL A 107 8.29 0.09 20.25
C VAL A 107 9.27 0.98 19.48
N THR A 108 9.90 0.42 18.45
CA THR A 108 10.98 1.06 17.68
C THR A 108 10.49 1.68 16.38
N PHE A 109 9.29 1.34 15.92
CA PHE A 109 8.73 1.75 14.62
C PHE A 109 9.59 1.33 13.43
N ALA A 110 10.46 0.32 13.60
CA ALA A 110 11.18 -0.30 12.51
C ALA A 110 10.21 -1.14 11.66
N THR A 111 10.34 -1.09 10.33
CA THR A 111 9.53 -1.91 9.43
C THR A 111 9.88 -3.39 9.61
N VAL A 112 8.86 -4.21 9.91
CA VAL A 112 9.00 -5.67 10.07
C VAL A 112 8.46 -6.46 8.89
N ALA A 113 7.52 -5.90 8.10
CA ALA A 113 7.12 -6.46 6.81
C ALA A 113 6.41 -5.44 5.91
N VAL A 114 6.52 -5.66 4.60
CA VAL A 114 5.65 -5.09 3.57
C VAL A 114 4.76 -6.20 3.01
N LEU A 115 3.45 -5.97 2.98
CA LEU A 115 2.40 -6.96 2.69
C LEU A 115 1.69 -6.66 1.36
N ASP A 116 0.97 -7.64 0.81
CA ASP A 116 0.01 -7.45 -0.29
C ASP A 116 0.61 -6.92 -1.62
N TRP A 117 1.59 -7.67 -2.15
CA TRP A 117 2.33 -7.32 -3.39
C TRP A 117 1.61 -7.63 -4.71
N GLU A 118 0.31 -7.92 -4.67
CA GLU A 118 -0.43 -8.43 -5.83
C GLU A 118 -0.56 -7.43 -7.00
N TRP A 119 -0.36 -6.13 -6.72
CA TRP A 119 -0.40 -5.05 -7.70
C TRP A 119 0.99 -4.58 -8.14
N ALA A 120 2.04 -5.31 -7.76
CA ALA A 120 3.40 -4.90 -8.01
C ALA A 120 3.78 -5.00 -9.49
N HIS A 121 4.47 -3.97 -9.99
CA HIS A 121 4.86 -3.84 -11.39
C HIS A 121 6.14 -3.00 -11.53
N ASP A 122 6.71 -3.00 -12.72
CA ASP A 122 7.79 -2.10 -13.07
C ASP A 122 7.19 -0.71 -13.37
N GLY A 123 7.73 0.33 -12.75
CA GLY A 123 7.18 1.68 -12.82
C GLY A 123 8.08 2.70 -12.12
N ASP A 124 7.62 3.94 -12.03
CA ASP A 124 8.36 5.00 -11.35
C ASP A 124 8.10 4.93 -9.84
N PRO A 125 9.14 4.86 -8.97
CA PRO A 125 8.97 4.86 -7.52
C PRO A 125 8.16 6.04 -6.96
N ILE A 126 8.02 7.14 -7.70
CA ILE A 126 7.14 8.25 -7.31
C ILE A 126 5.68 7.81 -7.15
N GLU A 127 5.23 6.77 -7.84
CA GLU A 127 3.87 6.25 -7.75
C GLU A 127 3.53 5.84 -6.32
N ASP A 128 4.39 5.01 -5.71
CA ASP A 128 4.22 4.54 -4.34
C ASP A 128 4.46 5.63 -3.30
N LEU A 129 5.41 6.53 -3.54
CA LEU A 129 5.65 7.66 -2.63
C LEU A 129 4.42 8.58 -2.59
N ALA A 130 3.88 8.91 -3.76
CA ALA A 130 2.68 9.73 -3.91
C ALA A 130 1.45 9.01 -3.35
N TRP A 131 1.35 7.69 -3.52
CA TRP A 131 0.25 6.90 -2.98
C TRP A 131 0.28 6.83 -1.45
N CYS A 132 1.45 6.64 -0.85
CA CYS A 132 1.62 6.69 0.61
C CYS A 132 1.17 8.05 1.18
N GLU A 133 1.60 9.16 0.57
CA GLU A 133 1.12 10.49 0.95
C GLU A 133 -0.40 10.65 0.76
N TRP A 134 -0.95 10.13 -0.34
CA TRP A 134 -2.39 10.18 -0.60
C TRP A 134 -3.19 9.45 0.47
N ILE A 135 -2.74 8.26 0.88
CA ILE A 135 -3.36 7.47 1.95
C ILE A 135 -3.39 8.28 3.24
N VAL A 136 -2.28 8.91 3.62
CA VAL A 136 -2.22 9.76 4.82
C VAL A 136 -3.20 10.94 4.70
N ARG A 137 -3.16 11.70 3.61
CA ARG A 137 -4.04 12.85 3.43
C ARG A 137 -5.53 12.47 3.42
N MET A 138 -5.86 11.32 2.84
CA MET A 138 -7.25 10.89 2.66
C MET A 138 -7.81 10.17 3.89
N HIS A 139 -7.01 9.35 4.56
CA HIS A 139 -7.46 8.47 5.63
C HIS A 139 -6.99 8.91 7.03
N HIS A 140 -5.88 9.65 7.11
CA HIS A 140 -5.31 10.16 8.35
C HIS A 140 -5.02 11.67 8.24
N PRO A 141 -6.03 12.52 7.96
CA PRO A 141 -5.80 13.94 7.69
C PRO A 141 -5.14 14.68 8.87
N HIS A 142 -5.32 14.20 10.10
CA HIS A 142 -4.65 14.72 11.30
C HIS A 142 -3.11 14.53 11.26
N ALA A 143 -2.62 13.51 10.54
CA ALA A 143 -1.21 13.19 10.37
C ALA A 143 -0.58 13.84 9.12
N ALA A 144 -1.35 14.61 8.34
CA ALA A 144 -0.83 15.28 7.14
C ALA A 144 0.28 16.30 7.45
N ALA A 145 0.34 16.81 8.68
CA ALA A 145 1.42 17.69 9.15
C ALA A 145 2.78 16.96 9.27
N ASP A 146 2.78 15.63 9.38
CA ASP A 146 3.99 14.81 9.57
C ASP A 146 4.53 14.22 8.26
N LEU A 147 3.96 14.57 7.10
CA LEU A 147 4.39 14.09 5.78
C LEU A 147 5.86 14.43 5.46
N ASP A 148 6.42 15.44 6.12
CA ASP A 148 7.83 15.79 6.01
C ASP A 148 8.75 14.65 6.44
N ALA A 149 8.31 13.81 7.38
CA ALA A 149 9.02 12.62 7.81
C ALA A 149 9.10 11.56 6.69
N LEU A 150 8.03 11.38 5.89
CA LEU A 150 8.04 10.48 4.73
C LEU A 150 9.15 10.85 3.75
N PHE A 151 9.23 12.13 3.39
CA PHE A 151 10.24 12.60 2.44
C PHE A 151 11.65 12.60 3.02
N THR A 152 11.78 12.83 4.33
CA THR A 152 13.06 12.71 5.04
C THR A 152 13.57 11.28 4.96
N GLY A 153 12.73 10.29 5.27
CA GLY A 153 13.08 8.87 5.16
C GLY A 153 13.37 8.45 3.71
N TYR A 154 12.64 8.99 2.74
CA TYR A 154 12.89 8.75 1.31
C TYR A 154 14.17 9.45 0.79
N GLY A 155 14.70 10.41 1.54
CA GLY A 155 15.93 11.14 1.24
C GLY A 155 15.73 12.39 0.38
N HIS A 156 14.56 12.60 -0.21
CA HIS A 156 14.20 13.85 -0.88
C HIS A 156 12.68 13.99 -1.03
N ARG A 157 12.22 15.20 -1.36
CA ARG A 157 10.82 15.50 -1.69
C ARG A 157 10.69 15.74 -3.19
N PRO A 158 10.13 14.81 -3.98
CA PRO A 158 9.79 15.09 -5.37
C PRO A 158 8.84 16.29 -5.49
N PRO A 159 8.92 17.09 -6.57
CA PRO A 159 8.08 18.26 -6.77
C PRO A 159 6.59 17.94 -6.67
N TRP A 160 5.82 18.84 -6.05
CA TRP A 160 4.37 18.69 -5.90
C TRP A 160 3.65 18.31 -7.20
N PRO A 161 3.88 18.96 -8.36
CA PRO A 161 3.17 18.61 -9.59
C PRO A 161 3.34 17.14 -10.01
N ALA A 162 4.52 16.57 -9.81
CA ALA A 162 4.79 15.18 -10.19
C ALA A 162 4.05 14.20 -9.26
N ARG A 163 4.13 14.42 -7.94
CA ARG A 163 3.42 13.60 -6.96
C ARG A 163 1.91 13.71 -7.10
N HIS A 164 1.39 14.93 -7.26
CA HIS A 164 -0.04 15.19 -7.40
C HIS A 164 -0.61 14.52 -8.66
N ALA A 165 0.12 14.59 -9.79
CA ALA A 165 -0.23 13.87 -11.00
C ALA A 165 -0.27 12.35 -10.80
N ALA A 166 0.71 11.77 -10.08
CA ALA A 166 0.73 10.34 -9.76
C ALA A 166 -0.47 9.93 -8.88
N MET A 167 -0.83 10.73 -7.87
CA MET A 167 -2.04 10.49 -7.05
C MET A 167 -3.31 10.46 -7.89
N LEU A 168 -3.48 11.45 -8.79
CA LEU A 168 -4.65 11.55 -9.66
C LEU A 168 -4.71 10.38 -10.64
N ALA A 169 -3.58 10.02 -11.25
CA ALA A 169 -3.49 8.87 -12.14
C ALA A 169 -3.96 7.59 -11.44
N LYS A 170 -3.49 7.33 -10.22
CA LYS A 170 -3.92 6.19 -9.43
C LYS A 170 -5.40 6.25 -9.04
N CYS A 171 -5.90 7.42 -8.62
CA CYS A 171 -7.32 7.61 -8.32
C CYS A 171 -8.22 7.33 -9.54
N HIS A 172 -7.83 7.79 -10.73
CA HIS A 172 -8.54 7.49 -11.97
C HIS A 172 -8.51 6.00 -12.31
N ALA A 173 -7.37 5.33 -12.15
CA ALA A 173 -7.26 3.89 -12.34
C ALA A 173 -8.20 3.12 -11.40
N MET A 174 -8.26 3.49 -10.11
CA MET A 174 -9.15 2.87 -9.14
C MET A 174 -10.63 3.12 -9.45
N ARG A 175 -10.98 4.32 -9.95
CA ARG A 175 -12.34 4.59 -10.45
C ARG A 175 -12.70 3.68 -11.63
N THR A 176 -11.78 3.47 -12.57
CA THR A 176 -11.99 2.56 -13.71
C THR A 176 -12.25 1.13 -13.25
N VAL A 177 -11.46 0.63 -12.29
CA VAL A 177 -11.67 -0.71 -11.70
C VAL A 177 -13.04 -0.80 -11.01
N ALA A 178 -13.40 0.20 -10.21
CA ALA A 178 -14.70 0.25 -9.53
C ALA A 178 -15.88 0.27 -10.52
N ALA A 179 -15.77 1.08 -11.58
CA ALA A 179 -16.78 1.17 -12.63
C ALA A 179 -16.91 -0.13 -13.42
N ALA A 180 -15.80 -0.80 -13.74
CA ALA A 180 -15.80 -2.07 -14.46
C ALA A 180 -16.40 -3.21 -13.62
N THR A 181 -16.19 -3.20 -12.30
CA THR A 181 -16.62 -4.28 -11.40
C THR A 181 -18.07 -4.14 -10.94
N ALA A 182 -18.51 -2.91 -10.64
CA ALA A 182 -19.81 -2.66 -10.00
C ALA A 182 -20.73 -1.73 -10.82
N GLY A 183 -20.25 -1.22 -11.96
CA GLY A 183 -20.97 -0.25 -12.80
C GLY A 183 -20.53 1.20 -12.55
N PRO A 184 -20.68 2.08 -13.57
CA PRO A 184 -20.15 3.45 -13.55
C PRO A 184 -20.79 4.36 -12.49
N ASP A 185 -22.04 4.08 -12.09
CA ASP A 185 -22.78 4.84 -11.07
C ASP A 185 -22.88 4.09 -9.73
N SER A 186 -22.03 3.08 -9.53
CA SER A 186 -21.98 2.33 -8.27
C SER A 186 -21.50 3.22 -7.11
N PRO A 187 -21.87 2.89 -5.85
CA PRO A 187 -21.32 3.59 -4.67
C PRO A 187 -19.79 3.61 -4.65
N ALA A 188 -19.13 2.55 -5.13
CA ALA A 188 -17.68 2.48 -5.25
C ALA A 188 -17.14 3.47 -6.28
N ALA A 189 -17.72 3.54 -7.48
CA ALA A 189 -17.33 4.49 -8.51
C ALA A 189 -17.58 5.96 -8.07
N HIS A 190 -18.69 6.22 -7.37
CA HIS A 190 -19.00 7.52 -6.78
C HIS A 190 -17.99 7.93 -5.71
N THR A 191 -17.58 7.00 -4.85
CA THR A 191 -16.55 7.22 -3.83
C THR A 191 -15.23 7.64 -4.47
N TRP A 192 -14.81 6.97 -5.55
CA TRP A 192 -13.59 7.34 -6.26
C TRP A 192 -13.70 8.67 -7.01
N ARG A 193 -14.87 9.03 -7.55
CA ARG A 193 -15.12 10.36 -8.12
C ARG A 193 -14.93 11.46 -7.06
N HIS A 194 -15.53 11.29 -5.89
CA HIS A 194 -15.34 12.24 -4.79
C HIS A 194 -13.86 12.33 -4.33
N ARG A 195 -13.15 11.20 -4.26
CA ARG A 195 -11.72 11.18 -3.94
C ARG A 195 -10.87 11.91 -4.98
N ILE A 196 -11.21 11.82 -6.27
CA ILE A 196 -10.55 12.59 -7.33
C ILE A 196 -10.77 14.09 -7.08
N ASP A 197 -12.02 14.53 -6.88
CA ASP A 197 -12.34 15.95 -6.65
C ASP A 197 -11.58 16.51 -5.43
N LEU A 198 -11.52 15.74 -4.34
CA LEU A 198 -10.72 16.11 -3.16
C LEU A 198 -9.23 16.19 -3.48
N THR A 199 -8.69 15.20 -4.20
CA THR A 199 -7.27 15.16 -4.57
C THR A 199 -6.92 16.36 -5.45
N GLU A 200 -7.75 16.71 -6.43
CA GLU A 200 -7.57 17.91 -7.28
C GLU A 200 -7.56 19.22 -6.46
N SER A 201 -8.36 19.28 -5.40
CA SER A 201 -8.45 20.44 -4.52
C SER A 201 -7.22 20.63 -3.61
N TRP A 202 -6.39 19.59 -3.43
CA TRP A 202 -5.22 19.67 -2.57
C TRP A 202 -4.19 20.69 -3.08
N ARG A 203 -3.42 21.20 -2.13
CA ARG A 203 -2.33 22.16 -2.35
C ARG A 203 -1.08 21.60 -1.70
N PRO A 204 0.12 21.97 -2.18
CA PRO A 204 1.35 21.59 -1.52
C PRO A 204 1.32 22.03 -0.06
N ALA A 205 1.85 21.18 0.84
CA ALA A 205 2.13 21.60 2.21
C ALA A 205 3.13 22.77 2.16
N ARG A 206 2.90 23.79 2.99
CA ARG A 206 3.73 25.01 3.04
C ARG A 206 5.10 24.71 3.64
#